data_AF-A0A3Q7EDI5-F1
#
_entry.id   AF-A0A3Q7EDI5-F1
#
_cell.length_a   1.000
_cell.length_b   1.000
_cell.length_c   1.000
_cell.angle_alpha   90.00
_cell.angle_beta   90.00
_cell.angle_gamma   90.00
#
_symmetry.space_group_name_H-M   'P 1'
#
loop_
_entity.id
_entity.type
_entity.pdbx_description
1 polymer ?
#
loop_
_entity_poly.entity_id
_entity_poly.type
_entity_poly.pdbx_seq_one_letter_code
_entity_poly.pdbx_strand_id
1 'polypeptide(L)'
;MFGSATHLMMGPYNGLIVLSDDEHVVLLNPSTRKYTLLQPSPFEICPPGFDHYIRGLGCGIDLTMNDYKFVRNNEISSDPSKDPCMRGNKVEVYELNIDAWREEYYEEEKLPSVNWSPCSELFYKGVCHWFASGDGEVILCFDISSDTFRNIKIPRTCFFF
;
A
#
# COMPACT_ATOMS: atom_id res chain seq x y z
N MET A 1 -14.92 4.72 19.52
CA MET A 1 -15.69 3.96 18.52
C MET A 1 -14.71 2.92 18.00
N PHE A 2 -14.97 1.62 18.19
CA PHE A 2 -14.02 0.58 17.77
C PHE A 2 -13.93 0.63 16.23
N GLY A 3 -12.80 1.10 15.70
CA GLY A 3 -12.51 1.02 14.28
C GLY A 3 -12.50 -0.44 13.88
N SER A 4 -13.18 -0.77 12.79
CA SER A 4 -13.11 -2.11 12.21
C SER A 4 -11.66 -2.34 11.78
N ALA A 5 -10.91 -3.15 12.53
CA ALA A 5 -9.55 -3.51 12.17
C ALA A 5 -9.57 -4.24 10.81
N THR A 6 -9.03 -3.59 9.79
CA THR A 6 -9.05 -4.11 8.43
C THR A 6 -7.92 -5.12 8.28
N HIS A 7 -8.24 -6.41 8.29
CA HIS A 7 -7.22 -7.44 8.15
C HIS A 7 -7.02 -7.78 6.68
N LEU A 8 -5.83 -7.49 6.14
CA LEU A 8 -5.44 -7.85 4.79
C LEU A 8 -4.56 -9.10 4.80
N MET A 9 -4.79 -9.99 3.84
CA MET A 9 -3.94 -11.15 3.58
C MET A 9 -3.53 -11.13 2.11
N MET A 10 -2.22 -11.25 1.84
CA MET A 10 -1.67 -11.25 0.49
C MET A 10 -0.69 -12.41 0.26
N GLY A 11 -0.44 -12.71 -1.02
CA GLY A 11 0.47 -13.75 -1.46
C GLY A 11 -0.25 -15.02 -1.92
N PRO A 12 0.46 -16.15 -2.01
CA PRO A 12 1.84 -16.35 -1.58
C PRO A 12 2.88 -15.68 -2.49
N TYR A 13 3.92 -15.10 -1.89
CA TYR A 13 5.10 -14.56 -2.58
C TYR A 13 6.31 -15.40 -2.21
N ASN A 14 6.84 -16.19 -3.16
CA ASN A 14 7.88 -17.19 -2.90
C ASN A 14 7.58 -18.11 -1.69
N GLY A 15 6.30 -18.46 -1.50
CA GLY A 15 5.85 -19.31 -0.40
C GLY A 15 5.66 -18.59 0.95
N LEU A 16 5.86 -17.27 1.00
CA LEU A 16 5.55 -16.44 2.16
C LEU A 16 4.17 -15.80 2.03
N ILE A 17 3.50 -15.61 3.16
CA ILE A 17 2.20 -14.95 3.26
C ILE A 17 2.40 -13.64 4.02
N VAL A 18 1.76 -12.56 3.55
CA VAL A 18 1.77 -11.28 4.26
C VAL A 18 0.41 -11.08 4.90
N LEU A 19 0.41 -10.77 6.19
CA LEU A 19 -0.76 -10.36 6.96
C LEU A 19 -0.56 -8.92 7.40
N SER A 20 -1.60 -8.10 7.33
CA SER A 20 -1.55 -6.73 7.83
C SER A 20 -2.85 -6.38 8.53
N ASP A 21 -2.75 -5.57 9.57
CA ASP A 21 -3.86 -4.73 10.02
C ASP A 21 -3.54 -3.26 9.69
N ASP A 22 -4.24 -2.32 10.33
CA ASP A 22 -4.08 -0.88 10.10
C ASP A 22 -2.75 -0.31 10.65
N GLU A 23 -1.96 -1.09 11.40
CA GLU A 23 -0.72 -0.66 12.07
C GLU A 23 0.46 -1.60 11.75
N HIS A 24 0.24 -2.91 11.78
CA HIS A 24 1.28 -3.93 11.74
C HIS A 24 1.26 -4.71 10.43
N VAL A 25 2.46 -5.09 9.96
CA VAL A 25 2.64 -6.06 8.87
C VAL A 25 3.44 -7.25 9.41
N VAL A 26 2.96 -8.45 9.12
CA VAL A 26 3.58 -9.71 9.50
C VAL A 26 3.87 -10.53 8.25
N LEU A 27 5.12 -10.95 8.10
CA LEU A 27 5.56 -11.92 7.10
C LEU A 27 5.58 -13.32 7.71
N LEU A 28 4.78 -14.22 7.17
CA LEU A 28 4.64 -15.60 7.64
C LEU A 28 5.28 -16.56 6.65
N ASN A 29 6.07 -17.52 7.16
CA ASN A 29 6.51 -18.70 6.43
C ASN A 29 5.75 -19.93 6.94
N PRO A 30 4.66 -20.36 6.26
CA PRO A 30 3.84 -21.47 6.73
C PRO A 30 4.60 -22.79 6.81
N SER A 31 5.55 -23.02 5.90
CA SER A 31 6.35 -24.25 5.84
C SER A 31 7.28 -24.42 7.03
N THR A 32 7.79 -23.32 7.59
CA THR A 32 8.69 -23.34 8.75
C THR A 32 7.99 -22.95 10.06
N ARG A 33 6.74 -22.48 9.99
CA ARG A 33 5.96 -21.92 11.11
C ARG A 33 6.64 -20.73 11.79
N LYS A 34 7.52 -20.04 11.07
CA LYS A 34 8.18 -18.81 11.53
C LYS A 34 7.42 -17.61 11.00
N TYR A 35 7.38 -16.55 11.78
CA TYR A 35 6.86 -15.26 11.38
C TYR A 35 7.86 -14.17 11.74
N THR A 36 7.81 -13.07 10.99
CA THR A 36 8.54 -11.85 11.26
C THR A 36 7.53 -10.71 11.32
N LEU A 37 7.47 -10.02 12.45
CA LEU A 37 6.75 -8.75 12.57
C LEU A 37 7.68 -7.65 12.05
N LEU A 38 7.22 -6.85 11.09
CA LEU A 38 7.99 -5.71 10.60
C LEU A 38 8.00 -4.60 11.66
N GLN A 39 9.05 -3.76 11.67
CA GLN A 39 9.05 -2.58 12.54
C GLN A 39 7.82 -1.71 12.24
N PRO A 40 7.21 -1.09 13.26
CA PRO A 40 6.16 -0.10 13.03
C PRO A 40 6.67 1.06 12.16
N SER A 41 5.80 1.65 11.35
CA SER A 41 6.20 2.82 10.57
C SER A 41 6.38 4.03 11.49
N PRO A 42 7.52 4.75 11.41
CA PRO A 42 7.74 5.96 12.20
C PRO A 42 6.89 7.14 11.70
N PHE A 43 6.22 6.99 10.56
CA PHE A 43 5.49 8.05 9.86
C PHE A 43 3.98 8.07 10.16
N GLU A 44 3.49 7.13 10.98
CA GLU A 44 2.08 6.99 11.38
C GLU A 44 1.58 8.12 12.31
N ILE A 45 2.45 9.05 12.74
CA ILE A 45 2.07 10.15 13.65
C ILE A 45 1.27 11.20 12.88
N CYS A 46 -0.05 11.15 13.00
CA CYS A 46 -0.94 12.20 12.48
C CYS A 46 -1.01 13.42 13.41
N PRO A 47 -1.02 14.66 12.86
CA PRO A 47 -1.31 15.85 13.64
C PRO A 47 -2.70 15.77 14.30
N PRO A 48 -2.93 16.45 15.44
CA PRO A 48 -4.22 16.46 16.09
C PRO A 48 -5.34 16.90 15.14
N GLY A 49 -6.39 16.08 15.03
CA GLY A 49 -7.55 16.35 14.17
C GLY A 49 -7.48 15.71 12.78
N PHE A 50 -6.43 14.94 12.48
CA PHE A 50 -6.30 14.12 11.29
C PHE A 50 -6.31 12.63 11.64
N ASP A 51 -6.93 11.84 10.77
CA ASP A 51 -6.93 10.39 10.82
C ASP A 51 -5.98 9.83 9.75
N HIS A 52 -5.33 8.71 10.09
CA HIS A 52 -4.45 7.94 9.22
C HIS A 52 -5.16 6.69 8.70
N TYR A 53 -5.07 6.41 7.41
CA TYR A 53 -5.62 5.21 6.81
C TYR A 53 -4.63 4.55 5.85
N ILE A 54 -4.39 3.25 6.01
CA ILE A 54 -3.72 2.45 4.99
C ILE A 54 -4.73 2.15 3.88
N ARG A 55 -4.54 2.74 2.70
CA ARG A 55 -5.44 2.58 1.54
C ARG A 55 -5.03 1.44 0.62
N GLY A 56 -3.74 1.10 0.57
CA GLY A 56 -3.26 -0.02 -0.21
C GLY A 56 -1.94 -0.54 0.31
N LEU A 57 -1.81 -1.86 0.37
CA LEU A 57 -0.56 -2.53 0.69
C LEU A 57 -0.07 -3.32 -0.54
N GLY A 58 1.23 -3.31 -0.76
CA GLY A 58 1.91 -4.11 -1.76
C GLY A 58 3.09 -4.82 -1.15
N CYS A 59 3.43 -5.99 -1.70
CA CYS A 59 4.63 -6.72 -1.32
C CYS A 59 5.22 -7.38 -2.56
N GLY A 60 6.55 -7.38 -2.65
CA GLY A 60 7.28 -8.00 -3.73
C GLY A 60 8.73 -8.26 -3.36
N ILE A 61 9.45 -8.93 -4.26
CA ILE A 61 10.89 -9.14 -4.14
C ILE A 61 11.56 -8.19 -5.13
N ASP A 62 12.46 -7.35 -4.62
CA ASP A 62 13.41 -6.63 -5.46
C ASP A 62 14.49 -7.62 -5.91
N LEU A 63 14.43 -8.03 -7.17
CA LEU A 63 15.36 -9.01 -7.72
C LEU A 63 16.80 -8.47 -7.82
N THR A 64 16.99 -7.16 -7.82
CA THR A 64 18.32 -6.53 -7.88
C THR A 64 19.05 -6.70 -6.56
N MET A 65 18.33 -6.44 -5.46
CA MET A 65 18.87 -6.52 -4.09
C MET A 65 18.63 -7.89 -3.44
N ASN A 66 17.81 -8.73 -4.08
CA ASN A 66 17.29 -9.99 -3.54
C ASN A 66 16.65 -9.80 -2.16
N ASP A 67 15.87 -8.73 -2.01
CA ASP A 67 15.23 -8.34 -0.75
C ASP A 67 13.72 -8.24 -0.89
N TYR A 68 13.00 -8.47 0.21
CA TYR A 68 11.56 -8.24 0.24
C TYR A 68 11.28 -6.77 0.52
N LYS A 69 10.49 -6.16 -0.36
CA LYS A 69 9.96 -4.82 -0.19
C LYS A 69 8.47 -4.85 0.10
N PHE A 70 8.04 -3.95 0.97
CA PHE A 70 6.63 -3.71 1.26
C PHE A 70 6.32 -2.25 0.97
N VAL A 71 5.16 -1.97 0.40
CA VAL A 71 4.75 -0.62 0.01
C VAL A 71 3.41 -0.34 0.64
N ARG A 72 3.31 0.75 1.39
CA ARG A 72 2.07 1.25 1.96
C ARG A 72 1.69 2.55 1.26
N ASN A 73 0.45 2.62 0.78
CA ASN A 73 -0.19 3.85 0.34
C ASN A 73 -1.07 4.32 1.49
N ASN A 74 -0.65 5.40 2.13
CA ASN A 74 -1.27 5.99 3.29
C ASN A 74 -2.05 7.23 2.89
N GLU A 75 -3.19 7.43 3.54
CA GLU A 75 -4.02 8.61 3.41
C GLU A 75 -4.14 9.28 4.77
N ILE A 76 -3.82 10.57 4.81
CA ILE A 76 -4.06 11.43 5.96
C ILE A 76 -5.23 12.34 5.60
N SER A 77 -6.31 12.27 6.36
CA SER A 77 -7.49 13.12 6.13
C SER A 77 -8.00 13.72 7.42
N SER A 78 -8.44 14.98 7.38
CA SER A 78 -9.20 15.56 8.49
C SER A 78 -10.62 15.01 8.55
N ASP A 79 -11.25 15.14 9.73
CA ASP A 79 -12.69 14.90 9.90
C ASP A 79 -13.48 15.55 8.74
N PRO A 80 -14.25 14.76 7.96
CA PRO A 80 -15.00 15.26 6.82
C PRO A 80 -15.98 16.40 7.17
N SER A 81 -16.38 16.51 8.44
CA SER A 81 -17.23 17.59 8.93
C SER A 81 -16.50 18.93 9.10
N LYS A 82 -15.16 18.92 9.09
CA LYS A 82 -14.32 20.11 9.29
C LYS A 82 -13.72 20.62 7.99
N ASP A 83 -13.14 19.73 7.17
CA ASP A 83 -12.63 20.07 5.85
C ASP A 83 -12.52 18.82 4.96
N PRO A 84 -13.40 18.66 3.95
CA PRO A 84 -13.35 17.52 3.03
C PRO A 84 -12.21 17.59 2.01
N CYS A 85 -11.51 18.72 1.89
CA CYS A 85 -10.49 18.96 0.87
C CYS A 85 -9.05 18.72 1.36
N MET A 86 -8.83 18.58 2.67
CA MET A 86 -7.51 18.31 3.25
C MET A 86 -7.24 16.81 3.27
N ARG A 87 -6.70 16.29 2.16
CA ARG A 87 -6.22 14.91 2.03
C ARG A 87 -4.78 14.92 1.55
N GLY A 88 -3.88 14.32 2.33
CA GLY A 88 -2.50 14.05 1.92
C GLY A 88 -2.34 12.57 1.62
N ASN A 89 -1.72 12.25 0.48
CA ASN A 89 -1.33 10.89 0.15
C ASN A 89 0.16 10.72 0.46
N LYS A 90 0.51 9.66 1.18
CA LYS A 90 1.89 9.31 1.50
C LYS A 90 2.20 7.90 1.03
N VAL A 91 3.42 7.68 0.58
CA VAL A 91 3.90 6.35 0.23
C VAL A 91 5.09 6.02 1.09
N GLU A 92 5.07 4.84 1.68
CA GLU A 92 6.16 4.33 2.49
C GLU A 92 6.62 2.99 1.94
N VAL A 93 7.92 2.80 1.90
CA VAL A 93 8.55 1.55 1.45
C VAL A 93 9.32 0.96 2.62
N TYR A 94 9.10 -0.32 2.90
CA TYR A 94 9.90 -1.11 3.84
C TYR A 94 10.88 -1.98 3.09
N GLU A 95 12.11 -2.02 3.55
CA GLU A 95 13.14 -2.96 3.09
C GLU A 95 13.49 -3.93 4.21
N LEU A 96 13.31 -5.23 3.96
CA LEU A 96 13.47 -6.27 4.98
C LEU A 96 14.93 -6.44 5.41
N ASN A 97 15.89 -6.18 4.52
CA ASN A 97 17.31 -6.34 4.80
C ASN A 97 17.86 -5.35 5.85
N ILE A 98 17.33 -4.12 5.88
CA ILE A 98 17.70 -3.03 6.79
C ILE A 98 16.70 -2.84 7.91
N ASP A 99 15.57 -3.55 7.86
CA ASP A 99 14.51 -3.55 8.88
C ASP A 99 13.93 -2.15 9.13
N ALA A 100 13.71 -1.38 8.05
CA ALA A 100 13.33 0.03 8.16
C ALA A 100 12.32 0.46 7.09
N TRP A 101 11.44 1.38 7.49
CA TRP A 101 10.59 2.16 6.60
C TRP A 101 11.30 3.41 6.12
N ARG A 102 11.03 3.79 4.87
CA ARG A 102 11.40 5.08 4.30
C ARG A 102 10.18 5.72 3.64
N GLU A 103 9.99 7.01 3.89
CA GLU A 103 8.97 7.81 3.20
C GLU A 103 9.47 8.12 1.78
N GLU A 104 8.61 7.90 0.80
CA GLU A 104 8.87 8.26 -0.58
C GLU A 104 8.12 9.54 -0.93
N TYR A 105 8.88 10.55 -1.36
CA TYR A 105 8.31 11.82 -1.79
C TYR A 105 7.93 11.75 -3.26
N TYR A 106 6.63 11.78 -3.51
CA TYR A 106 6.07 12.00 -4.83
C TYR A 106 5.32 13.32 -4.81
N GLU A 107 5.21 13.97 -5.98
CA GLU A 107 4.37 15.15 -6.10
C GLU A 107 2.92 14.74 -5.80
N GLU A 108 2.41 15.15 -4.63
CA GLU A 108 1.09 14.74 -4.12
C GLU A 108 -0.03 15.01 -5.12
N GLU A 109 0.06 16.12 -5.87
CA GLU A 109 -0.91 16.49 -6.93
C GLU A 109 -0.97 15.48 -8.09
N LYS A 110 0.06 14.61 -8.25
CA LYS A 110 0.17 13.65 -9.35
C LYS A 110 -0.13 12.21 -8.95
N LEU A 111 -0.19 11.89 -7.65
CA LEU A 111 -0.48 10.53 -7.20
C LEU A 111 -2.00 10.33 -7.05
N PRO A 112 -2.60 9.41 -7.84
CA PRO A 112 -3.99 9.02 -7.67
C PRO A 112 -4.24 8.44 -6.27
N SER A 113 -5.38 8.76 -5.67
CA SER A 113 -5.79 8.21 -4.38
C SER A 113 -6.17 6.75 -4.54
N VAL A 114 -5.51 5.86 -3.80
CA VAL A 114 -5.82 4.43 -3.83
C VAL A 114 -7.20 4.18 -3.21
N ASN A 115 -8.05 3.49 -3.95
CA ASN A 115 -9.36 3.09 -3.48
C ASN A 115 -9.24 1.79 -2.72
N TRP A 116 -9.55 1.83 -1.43
CA TRP A 116 -9.63 0.61 -0.65
C TRP A 116 -10.78 -0.28 -1.14
N SER A 117 -10.48 -1.52 -1.50
CA SER A 117 -11.47 -2.55 -1.82
C SER A 117 -10.86 -3.91 -1.51
N PRO A 118 -11.62 -4.86 -0.94
CA PRO A 118 -11.12 -6.21 -0.73
C PRO A 118 -10.61 -6.82 -2.03
N CYS A 119 -9.43 -7.45 -1.97
CA CYS A 119 -8.81 -8.15 -3.10
C CYS A 119 -8.53 -7.25 -4.33
N SER A 120 -8.30 -5.94 -4.13
CA SER A 120 -7.97 -5.02 -5.23
C SER A 120 -6.47 -4.90 -5.49
N GLU A 121 -5.66 -5.50 -4.62
CA GLU A 121 -4.20 -5.48 -4.68
C GLU A 121 -3.67 -6.70 -5.45
N LEU A 122 -2.81 -6.44 -6.44
CA LEU A 122 -2.17 -7.49 -7.23
C LEU A 122 -0.68 -7.23 -7.40
N PHE A 123 0.14 -8.18 -6.97
CA PHE A 123 1.54 -8.22 -7.36
C PHE A 123 1.73 -9.14 -8.57
N TYR A 124 2.21 -8.58 -9.67
CA TYR A 124 2.45 -9.32 -10.90
C TYR A 124 3.70 -8.81 -11.60
N LYS A 125 4.63 -9.73 -11.93
CA LYS A 125 5.87 -9.44 -12.65
C LYS A 125 6.70 -8.29 -12.06
N GLY A 126 6.88 -8.27 -10.74
CA GLY A 126 7.69 -7.24 -10.08
C GLY A 126 6.95 -5.93 -9.81
N VAL A 127 5.65 -5.86 -10.13
CA VAL A 127 4.86 -4.63 -10.02
C VAL A 127 3.64 -4.86 -9.13
N CYS A 128 3.45 -3.99 -8.14
CA CYS A 128 2.23 -3.88 -7.36
C CYS A 128 1.19 -3.05 -8.12
N HIS A 129 -0.06 -3.48 -8.11
CA HIS A 129 -1.17 -2.82 -8.80
C HIS A 129 -2.31 -2.58 -7.81
N TRP A 130 -2.86 -1.38 -7.86
CA TRP A 130 -4.03 -0.97 -7.06
C TRP A 130 -5.04 -0.24 -7.93
N PHE A 131 -6.31 -0.35 -7.56
CA PHE A 131 -7.36 0.50 -8.11
C PHE A 131 -7.28 1.90 -7.50
N ALA A 132 -7.27 2.95 -8.31
CA ALA A 132 -7.08 4.31 -7.81
C ALA A 132 -7.88 5.35 -8.61
N SER A 133 -8.13 6.51 -7.98
CA SER A 133 -8.88 7.63 -8.53
C SER A 133 -8.01 8.90 -8.59
N GLY A 134 -7.86 9.47 -9.79
CA GLY A 134 -7.24 10.78 -10.05
C GLY A 134 -8.11 11.61 -10.99
N ASP A 135 -7.57 12.05 -12.14
CA ASP A 135 -8.33 12.66 -13.26
C ASP A 135 -9.35 11.70 -13.94
N GLY A 136 -9.54 10.52 -13.35
CA GLY A 136 -10.35 9.40 -13.79
C GLY A 136 -9.94 8.16 -13.01
N GLU A 137 -10.65 7.06 -13.25
CA GLU A 137 -10.28 5.77 -12.67
C GLU A 137 -9.06 5.18 -13.41
N VAL A 138 -8.07 4.72 -12.64
CA VAL A 138 -6.81 4.17 -13.14
C VAL A 138 -6.39 2.93 -12.35
N ILE A 139 -5.47 2.15 -12.90
CA ILE A 139 -4.70 1.17 -12.15
C ILE A 139 -3.36 1.83 -11.82
N LEU A 140 -3.17 2.21 -10.55
CA LEU A 140 -1.89 2.70 -10.05
C LEU A 140 -0.93 1.52 -9.94
N CYS A 141 0.27 1.67 -10.46
CA CYS A 141 1.30 0.64 -10.45
C CYS A 141 2.54 1.15 -9.75
N PHE A 142 3.16 0.32 -8.92
CA PHE A 142 4.48 0.57 -8.33
C PHE A 142 5.44 -0.56 -8.72
N ASP A 143 6.55 -0.20 -9.37
CA ASP A 143 7.61 -1.13 -9.74
C ASP A 143 8.60 -1.29 -8.58
N ILE A 144 8.69 -2.49 -8.02
CA ILE A 144 9.44 -2.79 -6.79
C ILE A 144 10.95 -2.65 -6.96
N SER A 145 11.48 -2.83 -8.18
CA SER A 145 12.93 -2.78 -8.42
C SER A 145 13.42 -1.37 -8.73
N SER A 146 12.59 -0.55 -9.36
CA SER A 146 12.94 0.84 -9.68
C SER A 146 12.40 1.87 -8.70
N ASP A 147 11.51 1.46 -7.79
CA ASP A 147 10.78 2.32 -6.87
C ASP A 147 10.07 3.47 -7.61
N THR A 148 9.36 3.14 -8.70
CA THR A 148 8.66 4.14 -9.53
C THR A 148 7.17 3.84 -9.70
N PHE A 149 6.38 4.91 -9.74
CA PHE A 149 4.96 4.84 -10.04
C PHE A 149 4.66 5.05 -11.53
N ARG A 150 3.63 4.37 -12.01
CA ARG A 150 3.02 4.61 -13.32
C ARG A 150 1.53 4.30 -13.28
N ASN A 151 0.76 4.94 -14.16
CA ASN A 151 -0.66 4.69 -14.29
C ASN A 151 -0.94 3.83 -15.53
N ILE A 152 -1.79 2.82 -15.38
CA ILE A 152 -2.42 2.13 -16.51
C ILE A 152 -3.86 2.61 -16.60
N LYS A 153 -4.30 2.95 -17.82
CA LYS A 153 -5.71 3.24 -18.08
C LYS A 153 -6.52 1.97 -17.86
N ILE A 154 -7.63 2.09 -17.15
CA ILE A 154 -8.57 0.98 -17.02
C ILE A 154 -9.01 0.56 -18.42
N PRO A 155 -8.98 -0.75 -18.74
CA PRO A 155 -9.52 -1.23 -20.00
C PRO A 155 -10.96 -0.75 -20.13
N ARG A 156 -11.32 -0.18 -21.29
CA ARG A 156 -12.72 0.17 -21.55
C ARG A 156 -13.57 -1.07 -21.27
N THR A 157 -14.48 -0.96 -20.31
CA THR A 157 -15.50 -1.98 -20.09
C THR A 157 -16.24 -2.18 -21.42
N CYS A 158 -16.35 -3.44 -21.85
CA CYS A 158 -17.47 -3.80 -22.72
C CYS A 158 -18.71 -3.63 -21.86
N PHE A 159 -19.33 -2.45 -21.89
CA PHE A 159 -20.70 -2.29 -21.45
C PHE A 159 -21.55 -3.22 -22.33
N PHE A 160 -21.88 -4.40 -21.84
CA PHE A 160 -23.07 -5.08 -22.33
C PHE A 160 -24.24 -4.40 -21.62
N PHE A 161 -25.06 -3.73 -22.44
CA PHE A 161 -26.30 -3.06 -22.09
C PHE A 161 -27.24 -3.91 -21.24
#